data_AF-A0A5K7YWC1-F1
#
_entry.id   AF-A0A5K7YWC1-F1
#
_cell.length_a   1.000
_cell.length_b   1.000
_cell.length_c   1.000
_cell.angle_alpha   90.00
_cell.angle_beta   90.00
_cell.angle_gamma   90.00
#
_symmetry.space_group_name_H-M   'P 1'
#
loop_
_entity.id
_entity.type
_entity.pdbx_description
1 polymer ?
#
loop_
_entity_poly.entity_id
_entity_poly.type
_entity_poly.pdbx_seq_one_letter_code
_entity_poly.pdbx_strand_id
1 'polypeptide(L)'
;MKYDDYAFKLLNEQRENRKTQKDEKGLVVGQYYENFDYQLLKLFFMSILLRAGLSADFFFQRVTLGPFAEVLKEAIDCADAKEPEDFAVFLAYYAQIKRGPVIFPPDMKRIDGINFYFFHIGRVIFYIKVDKRKTPSTLYPIIIKPDSLLFLLEFDLRDSNAYEILKRTVDNPTNSTYFKT
;
A
#
# COMPACT_ATOMS: atom_id res chain seq x y z
N MET A 1 7.53 15.08 9.07
CA MET A 1 7.60 14.29 10.35
C MET A 1 8.60 13.16 10.16
N LYS A 2 9.17 12.58 11.24
CA LYS A 2 10.23 11.53 11.14
C LYS A 2 9.89 10.41 10.16
N TYR A 3 8.63 9.98 10.14
CA TYR A 3 8.15 8.91 9.25
C TYR A 3 7.98 9.36 7.79
N ASP A 4 7.74 10.66 7.51
CA ASP A 4 7.67 11.17 6.13
C ASP A 4 9.05 11.11 5.48
N ASP A 5 10.10 11.54 6.22
CA ASP A 5 11.48 11.49 5.74
C ASP A 5 11.92 10.04 5.50
N TYR A 6 11.55 9.14 6.42
CA TYR A 6 11.82 7.70 6.27
C TYR A 6 11.17 7.13 5.01
N ALA A 7 9.87 7.35 4.82
CA ALA A 7 9.15 6.80 3.68
C ALA A 7 9.61 7.42 2.36
N PHE A 8 9.94 8.71 2.32
CA PHE A 8 10.51 9.34 1.14
C PHE A 8 11.85 8.72 0.75
N LYS A 9 12.77 8.54 1.71
CA LYS A 9 14.05 7.87 1.48
C LYS A 9 13.85 6.44 0.97
N LEU A 10 13.04 5.65 1.66
CA LEU A 10 12.79 4.25 1.30
C LEU A 10 12.16 4.14 -0.10
N LEU A 11 11.04 4.84 -0.33
CA LEU A 11 10.21 4.64 -1.51
C LEU A 11 10.72 5.36 -2.77
N ASN A 12 11.50 6.44 -2.61
CA ASN A 12 11.96 7.25 -3.74
C ASN A 12 13.49 7.18 -3.93
N GLU A 13 14.27 7.41 -2.89
CA GLU A 13 15.74 7.50 -3.00
C GLU A 13 16.40 6.12 -3.08
N GLN A 14 15.89 5.12 -2.35
CA GLN A 14 16.46 3.78 -2.26
C GLN A 14 15.86 2.80 -3.27
N ARG A 15 15.38 3.29 -4.41
CA ARG A 15 14.63 2.47 -5.37
C ARG A 15 15.47 1.34 -5.95
N GLU A 16 16.76 1.56 -6.14
CA GLU A 16 17.76 0.58 -6.59
C GLU A 16 17.93 -0.60 -5.64
N ASN A 17 17.56 -0.45 -4.36
CA ASN A 17 17.58 -1.54 -3.39
C ASN A 17 16.43 -2.54 -3.56
N ARG A 18 15.48 -2.26 -4.46
CA ARG A 18 14.38 -3.17 -4.76
C ARG A 18 14.88 -4.37 -5.55
N LYS A 19 14.50 -5.56 -5.10
CA LYS A 19 14.70 -6.82 -5.84
C LYS A 19 13.46 -7.13 -6.65
N THR A 20 13.65 -7.67 -7.86
CA THR A 20 12.55 -8.05 -8.75
C THR A 20 12.01 -9.43 -8.35
N GLN A 21 10.71 -9.52 -8.14
CA GLN A 21 10.01 -10.80 -8.00
C GLN A 21 9.44 -11.24 -9.35
N LYS A 22 9.67 -12.51 -9.67
CA LYS A 22 9.09 -13.17 -10.84
C LYS A 22 8.20 -14.33 -10.40
N ASP A 23 7.20 -14.66 -11.22
CA ASP A 23 6.48 -15.93 -11.10
C ASP A 23 7.32 -17.09 -11.69
N GLU A 24 6.78 -18.30 -11.61
CA GLU A 24 7.41 -19.51 -12.14
C GLU A 24 7.59 -19.50 -13.66
N LYS A 25 6.80 -18.68 -14.38
CA LYS A 25 6.90 -18.49 -15.83
C LYS A 25 7.95 -17.43 -16.19
N GLY A 26 8.62 -16.84 -15.19
CA GLY A 26 9.62 -15.80 -15.34
C GLY A 26 9.03 -14.40 -15.59
N LEU A 27 7.72 -14.22 -15.47
CA LEU A 27 7.05 -12.92 -15.61
C LEU A 27 7.25 -12.11 -14.34
N VAL A 28 7.55 -10.82 -14.48
CA VAL A 28 7.67 -9.91 -13.33
C VAL A 28 6.29 -9.69 -12.72
N VAL A 29 6.17 -10.02 -11.43
CA VAL A 29 4.93 -9.81 -10.66
C VAL A 29 5.03 -8.61 -9.72
N GLY A 30 6.24 -8.16 -9.42
CA GLY A 30 6.47 -7.02 -8.57
C GLY A 30 7.92 -6.85 -8.16
N GLN A 31 8.11 -6.01 -7.16
CA GLN A 31 9.39 -5.70 -6.55
C GLN A 31 9.27 -5.77 -5.04
N TYR A 32 10.37 -5.96 -4.33
CA TYR A 32 10.36 -5.92 -2.87
C TYR A 32 11.62 -5.33 -2.26
N TYR A 33 11.48 -4.85 -1.03
CA TYR A 33 12.61 -4.59 -0.13
C TYR A 33 12.70 -5.72 0.89
N GLU A 34 13.92 -6.16 1.20
CA GLU A 34 14.16 -7.20 2.21
C GLU A 34 13.97 -6.69 3.63
N ASN A 35 14.33 -5.42 3.86
CA ASN A 35 14.31 -4.82 5.18
C ASN A 35 13.61 -3.46 5.09
N PHE A 36 12.73 -3.20 6.06
CA PHE A 36 12.13 -1.89 6.29
C PHE A 36 11.73 -1.77 7.77
N ASP A 37 11.55 -0.54 8.22
CA ASP A 37 11.04 -0.24 9.55
C ASP A 37 9.51 -0.19 9.45
N TYR A 38 8.87 -1.23 9.95
CA TYR A 38 7.41 -1.36 9.96
C TYR A 38 6.73 -0.19 10.65
N GLN A 39 7.24 0.21 11.83
CA GLN A 39 6.60 1.24 12.65
C GLN A 39 6.62 2.58 11.92
N LEU A 40 7.78 2.98 11.38
CA LEU A 40 7.91 4.23 10.65
C LEU A 40 7.08 4.22 9.36
N LEU A 41 7.12 3.13 8.59
CA LEU A 41 6.40 3.08 7.32
C LEU A 41 4.88 3.03 7.50
N LYS A 42 4.39 2.28 8.48
CA LYS A 42 2.96 2.16 8.77
C LYS A 42 2.39 3.48 9.30
N LEU A 43 3.09 4.13 10.24
CA LEU A 43 2.71 5.45 10.75
C LEU A 43 2.71 6.51 9.64
N PHE A 44 3.66 6.45 8.71
CA PHE A 44 3.64 7.33 7.53
C PHE A 44 2.32 7.22 6.76
N PHE A 45 1.90 6.00 6.38
CA PHE A 45 0.67 5.80 5.63
C PHE A 45 -0.59 6.22 6.40
N MET A 46 -0.67 5.85 7.68
CA MET A 46 -1.76 6.27 8.56
C MET A 46 -1.83 7.81 8.69
N SER A 47 -0.67 8.46 8.77
CA SER A 47 -0.60 9.92 8.84
C SER A 47 -1.04 10.62 7.56
N ILE A 48 -0.75 10.05 6.39
CA ILE A 48 -1.27 10.55 5.11
C ILE A 48 -2.79 10.45 5.10
N LEU A 49 -3.32 9.28 5.50
CA LEU A 49 -4.76 9.05 5.53
C LEU A 49 -5.46 10.06 6.47
N LEU A 50 -4.93 10.26 7.69
CA LEU A 50 -5.47 11.23 8.63
C LEU A 50 -5.43 12.66 8.06
N ARG A 51 -4.28 13.10 7.55
CA ARG A 51 -4.14 14.45 6.99
C ARG A 51 -5.08 14.67 5.81
N ALA A 52 -5.24 13.66 4.95
CA ALA A 52 -6.18 13.72 3.83
C ALA A 52 -7.62 13.86 4.32
N GLY A 53 -8.05 13.06 5.30
CA GLY A 53 -9.42 13.12 5.83
C GLY A 53 -9.75 14.35 6.67
N LEU A 54 -8.74 15.07 7.17
CA LEU A 54 -8.90 16.36 7.87
C LEU A 54 -8.71 17.58 6.95
N SER A 55 -8.28 17.37 5.69
CA SER A 55 -8.02 18.46 4.76
C SER A 55 -9.31 19.01 4.15
N ALA A 56 -9.37 20.34 4.02
CA ALA A 56 -10.43 21.03 3.28
C ALA A 56 -10.07 21.22 1.79
N ASP A 57 -8.89 20.78 1.35
CA ASP A 57 -8.47 20.90 -0.04
C ASP A 57 -9.36 20.02 -0.95
N PHE A 58 -9.81 20.59 -2.07
CA PHE A 58 -10.63 19.90 -3.07
C PHE A 58 -10.00 18.61 -3.56
N PHE A 59 -8.67 18.52 -3.56
CA PHE A 59 -7.92 17.33 -3.91
C PHE A 59 -8.26 16.13 -2.99
N PHE A 60 -8.55 16.37 -1.71
CA PHE A 60 -8.83 15.32 -0.73
C PHE A 60 -10.33 15.15 -0.40
N GLN A 61 -11.23 15.87 -1.07
CA GLN A 61 -12.66 15.91 -0.76
C GLN A 61 -13.38 14.54 -0.75
N ARG A 62 -12.79 13.50 -1.37
CA ARG A 62 -13.34 12.14 -1.40
C ARG A 62 -12.89 11.27 -0.23
N VAL A 63 -12.02 11.78 0.63
CA VAL A 63 -11.51 11.08 1.81
C VAL A 63 -12.38 11.42 3.02
N THR A 64 -13.25 10.49 3.40
CA THR A 64 -14.17 10.61 4.52
C THR A 64 -13.89 9.48 5.51
N LEU A 65 -13.26 9.82 6.63
CA LEU A 65 -12.81 8.83 7.61
C LEU A 65 -13.89 8.46 8.63
N GLY A 66 -14.84 9.36 8.89
CA GLY A 66 -15.82 9.19 9.97
C GLY A 66 -15.14 8.81 11.29
N PRO A 67 -15.55 7.74 11.99
CA PRO A 67 -14.99 7.37 13.29
C PRO A 67 -13.52 6.91 13.22
N PHE A 68 -13.00 6.57 12.04
CA PHE A 68 -11.59 6.18 11.91
C PHE A 68 -10.62 7.37 12.09
N ALA A 69 -11.10 8.61 11.99
CA ALA A 69 -10.27 9.81 12.19
C ALA A 69 -9.66 9.84 13.59
N GLU A 70 -10.48 9.63 14.63
CA GLU A 70 -10.00 9.63 16.02
C GLU A 70 -9.05 8.46 16.30
N VAL A 71 -9.34 7.28 15.76
CA VAL A 71 -8.46 6.10 15.88
C VAL A 71 -7.08 6.38 15.27
N LEU A 72 -7.04 6.98 14.07
CA LEU A 72 -5.80 7.36 13.40
C LEU A 72 -5.04 8.43 14.19
N LYS A 73 -5.75 9.43 14.72
CA LYS A 73 -5.16 10.51 15.51
C LYS A 73 -4.50 9.97 16.77
N GLU A 74 -5.21 9.16 17.55
CA GLU A 74 -4.67 8.51 18.74
C GLU A 74 -3.45 7.66 18.41
N ALA A 75 -3.52 6.86 17.34
CA ALA A 75 -2.40 6.04 16.88
C ALA A 75 -1.15 6.88 16.56
N ILE A 76 -1.33 8.01 15.87
CA ILE A 76 -0.22 8.91 15.50
C ILE A 76 0.34 9.63 16.74
N ASP A 77 -0.52 10.13 17.62
CA ASP A 77 -0.13 10.82 18.85
C ASP A 77 0.66 9.89 19.80
N CYS A 78 0.28 8.61 19.85
CA CYS A 78 0.97 7.58 20.64
C CYS A 78 2.13 6.87 19.91
N ALA A 79 2.41 7.23 18.65
CA ALA A 79 3.36 6.52 17.78
C ALA A 79 3.11 5.00 17.69
N ASP A 80 1.84 4.60 17.72
CA ASP A 80 1.36 3.23 17.64
C ASP A 80 1.01 2.88 16.18
N ALA A 81 1.81 2.01 15.57
CA ALA A 81 1.62 1.57 14.18
C ALA A 81 0.39 0.64 14.00
N LYS A 82 -0.24 0.20 15.10
CA LYS A 82 -1.28 -0.82 15.13
C LYS A 82 -0.81 -2.15 14.51
N GLU A 83 -1.70 -3.12 14.52
CA GLU A 83 -1.44 -4.43 13.94
C GLU A 83 -1.52 -4.38 12.39
N PRO A 84 -0.90 -5.34 11.67
CA PRO A 84 -0.95 -5.37 10.21
C PRO A 84 -2.36 -5.32 9.61
N GLU A 85 -3.34 -5.92 10.27
CA GLU A 85 -4.75 -5.90 9.86
C GLU A 85 -5.42 -4.55 10.07
N ASP A 86 -5.02 -3.79 11.09
CA ASP A 86 -5.57 -2.47 11.36
C ASP A 86 -5.02 -1.49 10.33
N PHE A 87 -5.90 -0.88 9.54
CA PHE A 87 -5.49 -0.06 8.39
C PHE A 87 -4.49 -0.77 7.47
N ALA A 88 -4.73 -2.05 7.17
CA ALA A 88 -3.89 -2.86 6.27
C ALA A 88 -3.44 -2.07 5.04
N VAL A 89 -2.13 -2.08 4.79
CA VAL A 89 -1.52 -1.33 3.68
C VAL A 89 -0.83 -2.30 2.73
N PHE A 90 -1.05 -2.15 1.44
CA PHE A 90 -0.21 -2.78 0.41
C PHE A 90 0.19 -1.75 -0.63
N LEU A 91 1.32 -2.00 -1.29
CA LEU A 91 1.89 -1.08 -2.27
C LEU A 91 1.90 -1.69 -3.65
N ALA A 92 1.99 -0.80 -4.63
CA ALA A 92 2.17 -1.15 -6.01
C ALA A 92 2.86 -0.04 -6.78
N TYR A 93 3.29 -0.29 -8.01
CA TYR A 93 3.96 0.71 -8.84
C TYR A 93 3.65 0.56 -10.32
N TYR A 94 3.64 1.67 -11.06
CA TYR A 94 3.50 1.62 -12.51
C TYR A 94 4.83 1.30 -13.19
N ALA A 95 4.90 0.17 -13.91
CA ALA A 95 6.11 -0.22 -14.65
C ALA A 95 6.36 0.70 -15.85
N GLN A 96 5.33 1.01 -16.64
CA GLN A 96 5.46 1.77 -17.89
C GLN A 96 5.71 3.27 -17.73
N ILE A 97 5.44 3.86 -16.56
CA ILE A 97 5.59 5.31 -16.36
C ILE A 97 7.06 5.65 -16.14
N LYS A 98 7.75 6.07 -17.20
CA LYS A 98 9.19 6.36 -17.16
C LYS A 98 9.55 7.77 -16.68
N ARG A 99 8.63 8.74 -16.73
CA ARG A 99 8.87 10.15 -16.38
C ARG A 99 7.61 10.81 -15.77
N GLY A 100 7.85 11.81 -14.91
CA GLY A 100 6.82 12.68 -14.32
C GLY A 100 6.13 12.11 -13.08
N PRO A 101 5.68 12.95 -12.13
CA PRO A 101 4.87 12.51 -11.00
C PRO A 101 3.47 12.14 -11.49
N VAL A 102 2.95 11.01 -11.02
CA VAL A 102 1.56 10.64 -11.19
C VAL A 102 0.83 11.11 -9.95
N ILE A 103 -0.03 12.10 -10.10
CA ILE A 103 -0.82 12.63 -8.99
C ILE A 103 -2.29 12.54 -9.41
N PHE A 104 -3.02 11.65 -8.77
CA PHE A 104 -4.47 11.59 -8.84
C PHE A 104 -5.06 11.92 -7.48
N PRO A 105 -6.22 12.60 -7.43
CA PRO A 105 -6.98 12.72 -6.19
C PRO A 105 -7.18 11.34 -5.58
N PRO A 106 -6.93 11.15 -4.28
CA PRO A 106 -7.21 9.88 -3.63
C PRO A 106 -8.70 9.58 -3.69
N ASP A 107 -9.02 8.31 -3.85
CA ASP A 107 -10.39 7.84 -3.93
C ASP A 107 -10.54 6.50 -3.20
N MET A 108 -11.78 6.15 -2.90
CA MET A 108 -12.12 4.87 -2.29
C MET A 108 -12.38 3.83 -3.37
N LYS A 109 -11.79 2.64 -3.20
CA LYS A 109 -12.08 1.45 -3.98
C LYS A 109 -12.55 0.32 -3.06
N ARG A 110 -13.49 -0.49 -3.56
CA ARG A 110 -13.84 -1.77 -2.93
C ARG A 110 -13.05 -2.90 -3.56
N ILE A 111 -12.36 -3.67 -2.72
CA ILE A 111 -11.64 -4.89 -3.10
C ILE A 111 -12.23 -6.02 -2.26
N ASP A 112 -12.83 -7.03 -2.91
CA ASP A 112 -13.59 -8.09 -2.22
C ASP A 112 -14.64 -7.54 -1.24
N GLY A 113 -15.28 -6.43 -1.61
CA GLY A 113 -16.28 -5.76 -0.78
C GLY A 113 -15.73 -4.96 0.41
N ILE A 114 -14.42 -4.92 0.62
CA ILE A 114 -13.72 -4.18 1.68
C ILE A 114 -13.29 -2.81 1.15
N ASN A 115 -13.47 -1.75 1.95
CA ASN A 115 -13.10 -0.40 1.54
C ASN A 115 -11.60 -0.14 1.73
N PHE A 116 -10.96 0.37 0.68
CA PHE A 116 -9.59 0.86 0.68
C PHE A 116 -9.54 2.25 0.08
N TYR A 117 -8.81 3.17 0.69
CA TYR A 117 -8.36 4.38 0.00
C TYR A 117 -7.08 4.07 -0.76
N PHE A 118 -6.90 4.66 -1.93
CA PHE A 118 -5.63 4.62 -2.63
C PHE A 118 -5.08 6.03 -2.85
N PHE A 119 -3.76 6.13 -2.83
CA PHE A 119 -3.01 7.36 -2.96
C PHE A 119 -1.81 7.13 -3.88
N HIS A 120 -1.29 8.22 -4.42
CA HIS A 120 -0.10 8.22 -5.27
C HIS A 120 1.01 9.07 -4.66
N ILE A 121 2.22 8.51 -4.62
CA ILE A 121 3.46 9.25 -4.38
C ILE A 121 4.44 8.88 -5.49
N GLY A 122 4.59 9.80 -6.45
CA GLY A 122 5.42 9.60 -7.62
C GLY A 122 4.93 8.43 -8.49
N ARG A 123 5.66 7.31 -8.46
CA ARG A 123 5.32 6.07 -9.20
C ARG A 123 4.68 5.00 -8.33
N VAL A 124 4.66 5.20 -7.01
CA VAL A 124 4.13 4.25 -6.04
C VAL A 124 2.68 4.59 -5.75
N ILE A 125 1.85 3.57 -5.80
CA ILE A 125 0.47 3.58 -5.33
C ILE A 125 0.47 2.81 -4.02
N PHE A 126 -0.26 3.29 -3.03
CA PHE A 126 -0.51 2.53 -1.83
C PHE A 126 -1.98 2.56 -1.50
N TYR A 127 -2.46 1.43 -1.00
CA TYR A 127 -3.84 1.20 -0.62
C TYR A 127 -3.89 1.04 0.88
N ILE A 128 -4.82 1.73 1.55
CA ILE A 128 -4.99 1.70 3.00
C ILE A 128 -6.43 1.26 3.28
N LYS A 129 -6.58 0.13 3.99
CA LYS A 129 -7.89 -0.38 4.40
C LYS A 129 -8.55 0.60 5.37
N VAL A 130 -9.81 0.94 5.14
CA VAL A 130 -10.64 1.72 6.07
C VAL A 130 -11.95 0.97 6.27
N ASP A 131 -11.84 -0.16 6.94
CA ASP A 131 -12.92 -1.11 7.16
C ASP A 131 -12.67 -1.93 8.42
N LYS A 132 -13.75 -2.31 9.13
CA LYS A 132 -13.66 -3.18 10.32
C LYS A 132 -13.56 -4.66 9.96
N ARG A 133 -13.92 -5.02 8.74
CA ARG A 133 -13.85 -6.41 8.26
C ARG A 133 -12.39 -6.81 7.99
N LYS A 134 -12.15 -8.12 8.02
CA LYS A 134 -10.81 -8.69 7.76
C LYS A 134 -10.34 -8.33 6.37
N THR A 135 -9.02 -8.15 6.23
CA THR A 135 -8.39 -8.02 4.92
C THR A 135 -8.66 -9.30 4.12
N PRO A 136 -8.99 -9.19 2.82
CA PRO A 136 -9.15 -10.37 1.98
C PRO A 136 -7.90 -11.25 2.04
N SER A 137 -8.07 -12.56 2.15
CA SER A 137 -6.95 -13.51 2.23
C SER A 137 -6.02 -13.42 1.02
N THR A 138 -6.55 -12.96 -0.12
CA THR A 138 -5.78 -12.68 -1.34
C THR A 138 -4.79 -11.53 -1.15
N LEU A 139 -5.05 -10.55 -0.30
CA LEU A 139 -4.14 -9.42 -0.07
C LEU A 139 -3.18 -9.66 1.09
N TYR A 140 -3.50 -10.55 2.02
CA TYR A 140 -2.69 -10.84 3.21
C TYR A 140 -1.20 -11.14 2.92
N PRO A 141 -0.84 -11.80 1.81
CA PRO A 141 0.57 -12.01 1.45
C PRO A 141 1.36 -10.72 1.20
N ILE A 142 0.71 -9.68 0.68
CA ILE A 142 1.34 -8.45 0.17
C ILE A 142 1.11 -7.21 1.05
N ILE A 143 0.33 -7.34 2.14
CA ILE A 143 0.24 -6.25 3.11
C ILE A 143 1.55 -6.10 3.88
N ILE A 144 1.84 -4.88 4.33
CA ILE A 144 2.99 -4.60 5.18
C ILE A 144 2.83 -5.29 6.54
N LYS A 145 3.85 -6.03 6.97
CA LYS A 145 3.92 -6.74 8.25
C LYS A 145 5.30 -6.52 8.87
N PRO A 146 5.43 -6.61 10.20
CA PRO A 146 6.75 -6.71 10.82
C PRO A 146 7.47 -7.96 10.31
N ASP A 147 8.80 -7.86 10.19
CA ASP A 147 9.69 -8.96 9.81
C ASP A 147 9.34 -9.67 8.48
N SER A 148 8.69 -8.95 7.55
CA SER A 148 8.37 -9.46 6.21
C SER A 148 9.06 -8.64 5.12
N LEU A 149 9.00 -9.15 3.90
CA LEU A 149 9.34 -8.35 2.71
C LEU A 149 8.33 -7.21 2.56
N LEU A 150 8.81 -6.03 2.15
CA LEU A 150 7.94 -4.95 1.69
C LEU A 150 7.66 -5.16 0.22
N PHE A 151 6.51 -5.75 -0.11
CA PHE A 151 6.15 -6.06 -1.50
C PHE A 151 5.45 -4.87 -2.20
N LEU A 152 5.83 -4.62 -3.44
CA LEU A 152 5.22 -3.67 -4.34
C LEU A 152 4.77 -4.42 -5.60
N LEU A 153 3.46 -4.54 -5.78
CA LEU A 153 2.87 -5.16 -6.97
C LEU A 153 3.19 -4.33 -8.22
N GLU A 154 3.52 -5.00 -9.33
CA GLU A 154 3.59 -4.32 -10.63
C GLU A 154 2.18 -4.03 -11.16
N PHE A 155 1.91 -2.76 -11.46
CA PHE A 155 0.69 -2.32 -12.12
C PHE A 155 0.91 -2.03 -13.60
N ASP A 156 0.09 -2.67 -14.43
CA ASP A 156 -0.09 -2.28 -15.82
C ASP A 156 -1.32 -1.39 -15.96
N LEU A 157 -1.15 -0.13 -16.37
CA LEU A 157 -2.23 0.81 -16.68
C LEU A 157 -3.23 0.28 -17.74
N ARG A 158 -2.80 -0.69 -18.56
CA ARG A 158 -3.66 -1.31 -19.58
C ARG A 158 -4.62 -2.32 -19.00
N ASP A 159 -4.31 -2.87 -17.82
CA ASP A 159 -5.23 -3.70 -17.05
C ASP A 159 -6.05 -2.74 -16.17
N SER A 160 -7.19 -2.32 -16.70
CA SER A 160 -8.11 -1.35 -16.06
C SER A 160 -8.65 -1.82 -14.72
N ASN A 161 -8.44 -3.11 -14.37
CA ASN A 161 -8.84 -3.67 -13.10
C ASN A 161 -7.64 -4.24 -12.33
N ALA A 162 -6.99 -3.38 -11.55
CA ALA A 162 -6.07 -3.71 -10.45
C ALA A 162 -6.30 -5.02 -9.72
N TYR A 163 -7.57 -5.28 -9.46
CA TYR A 163 -8.03 -6.42 -8.71
C TYR A 163 -7.90 -7.73 -9.49
N GLU A 164 -8.01 -7.70 -10.82
CA GLU A 164 -7.78 -8.87 -11.67
C GLU A 164 -6.28 -9.18 -11.83
N ILE A 165 -5.40 -8.17 -11.79
CA ILE A 165 -3.96 -8.39 -11.63
C ILE A 165 -3.68 -9.06 -10.28
N LEU A 166 -4.24 -8.52 -9.19
CA LEU A 166 -4.11 -9.08 -7.83
C LEU A 166 -4.57 -10.54 -7.75
N LYS A 167 -5.74 -10.88 -8.33
CA LYS A 167 -6.20 -12.26 -8.45
C LYS A 167 -5.22 -13.14 -9.21
N ARG A 168 -4.72 -12.71 -10.37
CA ARG A 168 -3.72 -13.49 -11.12
C ARG A 168 -2.43 -13.69 -10.34
N THR A 169 -2.01 -12.71 -9.54
CA THR A 169 -0.80 -12.80 -8.72
C THR A 169 -1.00 -13.69 -7.50
N VAL A 170 -2.21 -13.81 -6.96
CA VAL A 170 -2.46 -14.51 -5.69
C VAL A 170 -3.16 -15.87 -5.87
N ASP A 171 -4.11 -15.98 -6.78
CA ASP A 171 -4.82 -17.23 -7.13
C ASP A 171 -3.97 -18.17 -7.99
N ASN A 172 -2.75 -17.76 -8.37
CA ASN A 172 -1.78 -18.68 -8.95
C ASN A 172 -1.36 -19.66 -7.84
N PRO A 173 -1.71 -20.97 -7.93
CA PRO A 173 -1.53 -21.93 -6.83
C PRO A 173 -0.10 -22.03 -6.30
N THR A 174 0.86 -21.63 -7.13
CA THR A 174 2.29 -21.64 -6.85
C THR A 174 2.84 -20.36 -6.23
N ASN A 175 2.10 -19.25 -6.23
CA ASN A 175 2.51 -18.07 -5.45
C ASN A 175 2.23 -18.23 -3.95
N SER A 176 1.30 -19.12 -3.56
CA SER A 176 1.06 -19.52 -2.16
C SER A 176 2.32 -20.08 -1.47
N THR A 177 3.23 -20.72 -2.22
CA THR A 177 4.49 -21.25 -1.68
C THR A 177 5.55 -20.20 -1.35
N TYR A 178 5.48 -18.99 -1.94
CA TYR A 178 6.46 -17.92 -1.69
C TYR A 178 6.06 -16.97 -0.56
N PHE A 179 4.83 -17.11 -0.04
CA PHE A 179 4.30 -16.33 1.08
C PHE A 179 3.93 -17.19 2.30
N LYS A 180 4.32 -18.48 2.28
CA LYS A 180 4.27 -19.35 3.46
C LYS A 180 5.43 -18.99 4.38
N THR A 181 5.07 -18.69 5.62
CA THR A 181 5.97 -18.67 6.78
C THR A 181 6.49 -20.08 7.06
#